data_AF-A0A356ZAQ0-F1
#
_entry.id   AF-A0A356ZAQ0-F1
#
_cell.length_a   1.000
_cell.length_b   1.000
_cell.length_c   1.000
_cell.angle_alpha   90.00
_cell.angle_beta   90.00
_cell.angle_gamma   90.00
#
_symmetry.space_group_name_H-M   'P 1'
#
loop_
_entity.id
_entity.type
_entity.pdbx_description
1 polymer ?
#
loop_
_entity_poly.entity_id
_entity_poly.type
_entity_poly.pdbx_seq_one_letter_code
_entity_poly.pdbx_strand_id
1 'polypeptide(L)'
;MGTAIFKQINGLNAIVAASECGILTPEQMQGLSHLVQKYDVQALKMSTRQTMVLLVSEASTADIVKELENYDFHIAPFNNTVRNVKACCGSTDFCPRALGNALGLGIEIQNKYMGKEVPHDFKIATAGCTRGCTDPLCADFGVICHDNSTFDIYIGGKGAGKKPVHGRLLISRASHDDVFTTLDFVLENYRTLAQGKERLHKTIARTGLEPFLPSAIKPNEAAAAVDTAFLDMLNS
;
A
#
# COMPACT_ATOMS: atom_id res chain seq x y z
N MET A 1 5.70 -11.71 -15.22
CA MET A 1 4.88 -10.68 -14.55
C MET A 1 4.21 -9.77 -15.59
N GLY A 2 2.97 -9.32 -15.36
CA GLY A 2 2.31 -8.39 -16.28
C GLY A 2 2.54 -6.94 -15.87
N THR A 3 2.71 -6.04 -16.83
CA THR A 3 2.77 -4.58 -16.61
C THR A 3 1.37 -3.97 -16.77
N ALA A 4 1.14 -2.82 -16.14
CA ALA A 4 -0.14 -2.13 -16.18
C ALA A 4 -0.30 -1.29 -17.47
N ILE A 5 -0.40 -1.99 -18.59
CA ILE A 5 -0.73 -1.43 -19.91
C ILE A 5 -2.01 -2.13 -20.39
N PHE A 6 -3.08 -1.36 -20.61
CA PHE A 6 -4.40 -1.93 -20.92
C PHE A 6 -5.01 -1.32 -22.16
N LYS A 7 -5.36 -2.17 -23.14
CA LYS A 7 -6.19 -1.76 -24.27
C LYS A 7 -7.59 -1.38 -23.78
N GLN A 8 -8.02 -0.17 -24.12
CA GLN A 8 -9.33 0.38 -23.79
C GLN A 8 -10.32 0.10 -24.91
N ILE A 9 -11.62 0.14 -24.58
CA ILE A 9 -12.70 -0.14 -25.54
C ILE A 9 -12.76 0.84 -26.71
N ASN A 10 -12.22 2.04 -26.54
CA ASN A 10 -12.17 3.08 -27.57
C ASN A 10 -10.92 2.98 -28.48
N GLY A 11 -10.13 1.90 -28.35
CA GLY A 11 -8.92 1.66 -29.15
C GLY A 11 -7.65 2.30 -28.61
N LEU A 12 -7.74 3.14 -27.56
CA LEU A 12 -6.56 3.70 -26.89
C LEU A 12 -5.94 2.71 -25.91
N ASN A 13 -4.72 2.99 -25.47
CA ASN A 13 -4.06 2.27 -24.39
C ASN A 13 -3.99 3.13 -23.12
N ALA A 14 -4.18 2.51 -21.97
CA ALA A 14 -3.93 3.11 -20.67
C ALA A 14 -2.61 2.58 -20.12
N ILE A 15 -1.61 3.46 -19.98
CA ILE A 15 -0.33 3.18 -19.34
C ILE A 15 -0.41 3.68 -17.90
N VAL A 16 -0.14 2.84 -16.91
CA VAL A 16 -0.09 3.28 -15.50
C VAL A 16 1.36 3.48 -15.08
N ALA A 17 1.77 4.74 -14.99
CA ALA A 17 3.05 5.16 -14.43
C ALA A 17 2.95 5.18 -12.90
N ALA A 18 3.84 4.44 -12.23
CA ALA A 18 3.97 4.40 -10.78
C ALA A 18 5.03 5.40 -10.32
N SER A 19 4.76 6.04 -9.19
CA SER A 19 5.72 6.83 -8.42
C SER A 19 5.68 6.41 -6.95
N GLU A 20 6.66 6.84 -6.18
CA GLU A 20 6.79 6.52 -4.75
C GLU A 20 5.60 7.04 -3.94
N CYS A 21 4.67 6.14 -3.60
CA CYS A 21 3.45 6.48 -2.85
C CYS A 21 2.66 7.70 -3.40
N GLY A 22 2.77 7.99 -4.69
CA GLY A 22 2.14 9.14 -5.33
C GLY A 22 2.83 10.48 -5.17
N ILE A 23 4.05 10.52 -4.65
CA ILE A 23 4.90 11.70 -4.71
C ILE A 23 5.38 11.89 -6.14
N LEU A 24 5.41 13.15 -6.59
CA LEU A 24 5.92 13.55 -7.90
C LEU A 24 6.91 14.71 -7.70
N THR A 25 8.10 14.56 -8.26
CA THR A 25 9.11 15.64 -8.29
C THR A 25 8.76 16.68 -9.38
N PRO A 26 9.33 17.90 -9.31
CA PRO A 26 9.22 18.86 -10.41
C PRO A 26 9.67 18.28 -11.76
N GLU A 27 10.76 17.49 -11.78
CA GLU A 27 11.31 16.84 -12.97
C GLU A 27 10.34 15.80 -13.53
N GLN A 28 9.73 14.97 -12.67
CA GLN A 28 8.68 14.03 -13.05
C GLN A 28 7.46 14.73 -13.64
N MET A 29 7.03 15.84 -13.03
CA MET A 29 5.91 16.64 -13.53
C MET A 29 6.23 17.27 -14.89
N GLN A 30 7.44 17.80 -15.06
CA GLN A 30 7.90 18.32 -16.35
C GLN A 30 7.95 17.22 -17.41
N GLY A 31 8.44 16.03 -17.06
CA GLY A 31 8.47 14.87 -17.93
C GLY A 31 7.08 14.45 -18.40
N LEU A 32 6.11 14.35 -17.47
CA LEU A 32 4.71 14.10 -17.83
C LEU A 32 4.18 15.17 -18.78
N SER A 33 4.42 16.45 -18.50
CA SER A 33 3.99 17.55 -19.39
C SER A 33 4.62 17.44 -20.78
N HIS A 34 5.90 17.10 -20.86
CA HIS A 34 6.61 16.91 -22.13
C HIS A 34 6.01 15.77 -22.94
N LEU A 35 5.83 14.60 -22.31
CA LEU A 35 5.24 13.42 -22.94
C LEU A 35 3.81 13.66 -23.42
N VAL A 36 3.02 14.38 -22.62
CA VAL A 36 1.64 14.73 -22.98
C VAL A 36 1.59 15.51 -24.29
N GLN A 37 2.44 16.52 -24.45
CA GLN A 37 2.48 17.35 -25.65
C GLN A 37 3.09 16.60 -26.84
N LYS A 38 4.21 15.89 -26.62
CA LYS A 38 4.96 15.21 -27.67
C LYS A 38 4.17 14.08 -28.33
N TYR A 39 3.39 13.35 -27.55
CA TYR A 39 2.69 12.15 -28.01
C TYR A 39 1.16 12.33 -28.13
N ASP A 40 0.67 13.56 -28.01
CA ASP A 40 -0.77 13.87 -28.00
C ASP A 40 -1.53 12.95 -27.01
N VAL A 41 -1.05 12.89 -25.76
CA VAL A 41 -1.69 12.08 -24.72
C VAL A 41 -3.05 12.69 -24.42
N GLN A 42 -4.10 11.89 -24.57
CA GLN A 42 -5.48 12.37 -24.56
C GLN A 42 -5.94 12.80 -23.16
N ALA A 43 -5.43 12.14 -22.12
CA ALA A 43 -5.73 12.47 -20.73
C ALA A 43 -4.71 11.90 -19.76
N LEU A 44 -4.56 12.60 -18.63
CA LEU A 44 -3.96 12.08 -17.40
C LEU A 44 -5.05 11.82 -16.36
N LYS A 45 -4.97 10.69 -15.66
CA LYS A 45 -5.91 10.34 -14.58
C LYS A 45 -5.18 9.76 -13.38
N MET A 46 -5.37 10.38 -12.22
CA MET A 46 -4.91 9.81 -10.95
C MET A 46 -5.74 8.58 -10.58
N SER A 47 -5.06 7.51 -10.18
CA SER A 47 -5.69 6.31 -9.64
C SER A 47 -5.90 6.39 -8.13
N THR A 48 -6.78 5.55 -7.58
CA THR A 48 -6.99 5.45 -6.13
C THR A 48 -5.78 4.90 -5.37
N ARG A 49 -4.78 4.34 -6.07
CA ARG A 49 -3.50 3.88 -5.51
C ARG A 49 -2.37 4.88 -5.74
N GLN A 50 -2.72 6.14 -6.02
CA GLN A 50 -1.77 7.24 -6.15
C GLN A 50 -0.75 6.99 -7.28
N THR A 51 -1.23 6.49 -8.42
CA THR A 51 -0.44 6.35 -9.65
C THR A 51 -1.06 7.20 -10.76
N MET A 52 -0.27 7.52 -11.79
CA MET A 52 -0.75 8.30 -12.93
C MET A 52 -1.10 7.39 -14.11
N VAL A 53 -2.31 7.52 -14.65
CA VAL A 53 -2.74 6.82 -15.85
C VAL A 53 -2.64 7.77 -17.04
N LEU A 54 -1.88 7.39 -18.07
CA LEU A 54 -1.75 8.09 -19.34
C LEU A 54 -2.63 7.37 -20.36
N LEU A 55 -3.55 8.10 -20.99
CA LEU A 55 -4.40 7.57 -22.07
C LEU A 55 -3.78 7.95 -23.43
N VAL A 56 -3.27 6.96 -24.14
CA VAL A 56 -2.36 7.14 -25.28
C VAL A 56 -2.81 6.36 -26.51
N SER A 57 -2.31 6.72 -27.68
CA SER A 57 -2.52 5.93 -28.89
C SER A 57 -1.78 4.58 -28.81
N GLU A 58 -2.28 3.56 -29.53
CA GLU A 58 -1.60 2.26 -29.61
C GLU A 58 -0.19 2.40 -30.21
N ALA A 59 -0.03 3.25 -31.23
CA ALA A 59 1.23 3.49 -31.93
C ALA A 59 2.31 4.10 -31.03
N SER A 60 1.95 5.03 -30.14
CA SER A 60 2.90 5.74 -29.26
C SER A 60 3.21 4.99 -27.95
N THR A 61 2.56 3.86 -27.69
CA THR A 61 2.63 3.18 -26.38
C THR A 61 4.04 2.75 -26.02
N ALA A 62 4.78 2.13 -26.95
CA ALA A 62 6.11 1.60 -26.68
C ALA A 62 7.14 2.72 -26.42
N ASP A 63 7.03 3.83 -27.15
CA ASP A 63 7.97 4.95 -27.03
C ASP A 63 7.73 5.74 -25.73
N ILE A 64 6.46 5.96 -25.35
CA ILE A 64 6.13 6.58 -24.06
C ILE A 64 6.64 5.75 -22.89
N VAL A 65 6.50 4.41 -22.95
CA VAL A 65 7.01 3.52 -21.89
C VAL A 65 8.51 3.69 -21.70
N LYS A 66 9.29 3.78 -22.79
CA LYS A 66 10.73 3.99 -22.71
C LYS A 66 11.09 5.37 -22.16
N GLU A 67 10.38 6.42 -22.59
CA GLU A 67 10.72 7.77 -22.15
C GLU A 67 10.29 8.08 -20.72
N LEU A 68 9.28 7.40 -20.20
CA LEU A 68 8.91 7.48 -18.79
C LEU A 68 10.10 7.12 -17.87
N GLU A 69 10.96 6.19 -18.29
CA GLU A 69 12.16 5.79 -17.53
C GLU A 69 13.17 6.95 -17.41
N ASN A 70 13.23 7.88 -18.37
CA ASN A 70 14.11 9.05 -18.30
C ASN A 70 13.71 10.04 -17.19
N TYR A 71 12.51 9.88 -16.63
CA TYR A 71 11.97 10.71 -15.56
C TYR A 71 11.71 9.89 -14.29
N ASP A 72 12.39 8.76 -14.12
CA ASP A 72 12.26 7.88 -12.95
C ASP A 72 10.82 7.37 -12.71
N PHE A 73 10.03 7.23 -13.77
CA PHE A 73 8.78 6.49 -13.70
C PHE A 73 9.01 5.03 -14.07
N HIS A 74 8.30 4.15 -13.38
CA HIS A 74 8.21 2.74 -13.73
C HIS A 74 6.76 2.39 -14.08
N ILE A 75 6.57 1.41 -14.96
CA ILE A 75 5.23 0.92 -15.25
C ILE A 75 4.74 0.08 -14.08
N ALA A 76 3.57 0.44 -13.52
CA ALA A 76 3.04 -0.19 -12.33
C ALA A 76 2.88 -1.72 -12.54
N PRO A 77 3.21 -2.55 -11.54
CA PRO A 77 3.03 -3.99 -11.65
C PRO A 77 1.54 -4.35 -11.70
N PHE A 78 1.23 -5.37 -12.50
CA PHE A 78 -0.12 -5.90 -12.66
C PHE A 78 -0.21 -7.41 -12.41
N ASN A 79 -1.43 -7.95 -12.48
CA ASN A 79 -1.80 -9.33 -12.17
C ASN A 79 -1.49 -9.76 -10.72
N ASN A 80 -0.82 -10.89 -10.57
CA ASN A 80 -0.57 -11.63 -9.35
C ASN A 80 0.68 -11.10 -8.65
N THR A 81 0.65 -9.81 -8.31
CA THR A 81 1.78 -9.06 -7.76
C THR A 81 1.35 -8.16 -6.61
N VAL A 82 2.31 -7.82 -5.74
CA VAL A 82 2.20 -6.69 -4.81
C VAL A 82 2.09 -5.40 -5.61
N ARG A 83 1.06 -4.61 -5.33
CA ARG A 83 0.74 -3.37 -6.07
C ARG A 83 1.41 -2.16 -5.43
N ASN A 84 1.31 -1.01 -6.11
CA ASN A 84 1.75 0.28 -5.58
C ASN A 84 1.20 0.52 -4.17
N VAL A 85 2.04 1.01 -3.27
CA VAL A 85 1.69 1.26 -1.88
C VAL A 85 0.95 2.58 -1.80
N LYS A 86 -0.15 2.60 -1.04
CA LYS A 86 -0.92 3.82 -0.80
C LYS A 86 -0.51 4.42 0.55
N ALA A 87 0.12 5.59 0.56
CA ALA A 87 0.52 6.27 1.80
C ALA A 87 -0.11 7.67 1.89
N CYS A 88 -0.55 8.07 3.08
CA CYS A 88 -0.96 9.46 3.29
C CYS A 88 0.28 10.35 3.43
N CYS A 89 0.09 11.67 3.43
CA CYS A 89 1.19 12.64 3.65
C CYS A 89 2.03 12.30 4.89
N GLY A 90 1.37 11.75 5.93
CA GLY A 90 1.93 10.73 6.82
C GLY A 90 3.15 11.06 7.65
N SER A 91 3.81 12.21 7.48
CA SER A 91 4.91 12.70 8.32
C SER A 91 4.41 13.85 9.20
N THR A 92 5.03 14.01 10.37
CA THR A 92 4.87 15.17 11.25
C THR A 92 5.25 16.49 10.56
N ASP A 93 6.07 16.42 9.51
CA ASP A 93 6.46 17.60 8.71
C ASP A 93 5.35 18.08 7.76
N PHE A 94 4.41 17.20 7.40
CA PHE A 94 3.34 17.52 6.43
C PHE A 94 1.96 17.62 7.07
N CYS A 95 1.67 16.76 8.05
CA CYS A 95 0.34 16.61 8.61
C CYS A 95 0.36 16.84 10.13
N PRO A 96 -0.38 17.84 10.66
CA PRO A 96 -0.41 18.13 12.09
C PRO A 96 -1.11 17.04 12.93
N ARG A 97 -1.63 15.99 12.28
CA ARG A 97 -2.30 14.86 12.92
C ARG A 97 -1.48 13.57 12.84
N ALA A 98 -0.34 13.59 12.13
CA ALA A 98 0.51 12.42 12.05
C ALA A 98 1.10 12.12 13.44
N LEU A 99 1.06 10.85 13.82
CA LEU A 99 1.64 10.33 15.05
C LEU A 99 3.09 9.86 14.82
N GLY A 100 3.41 9.42 13.59
CA GLY A 100 4.73 8.98 13.16
C GLY A 100 4.85 9.06 11.63
N ASN A 101 6.00 8.67 11.06
CA ASN A 101 6.30 8.80 9.63
C ASN A 101 5.80 7.61 8.78
N ALA A 102 4.50 7.60 8.46
CA ALA A 102 3.90 6.58 7.61
C ALA A 102 4.24 6.72 6.12
N LEU A 103 4.61 7.92 5.65
CA LEU A 103 5.00 8.14 4.26
C LEU A 103 6.36 7.48 3.98
N GLY A 104 7.36 7.74 4.83
CA GLY A 104 8.68 7.11 4.74
C GLY A 104 8.57 5.58 4.78
N LEU A 105 7.86 5.03 5.77
CA LEU A 105 7.59 3.59 5.84
C LEU A 105 6.92 3.06 4.57
N GLY A 106 5.94 3.78 4.02
CA GLY A 106 5.25 3.40 2.78
C GLY A 106 6.19 3.32 1.58
N ILE A 107 7.09 4.29 1.44
CA ILE A 107 8.11 4.34 0.37
C ILE A 107 9.09 3.17 0.53
N GLU A 108 9.59 2.91 1.73
CA GLU A 108 10.48 1.78 2.01
C GLU A 108 9.82 0.43 1.68
N ILE A 109 8.54 0.25 2.06
CA ILE A 109 7.77 -0.93 1.70
C ILE A 109 7.58 -1.00 0.18
N GLN A 110 7.26 0.11 -0.50
CA GLN A 110 7.09 0.09 -1.95
C GLN A 110 8.37 -0.36 -2.65
N ASN A 111 9.51 0.24 -2.29
CA ASN A 111 10.80 -0.04 -2.90
C ASN A 111 11.25 -1.49 -2.67
N LYS A 112 10.91 -2.08 -1.52
CA LYS A 112 11.29 -3.46 -1.19
C LYS A 112 10.31 -4.52 -1.72
N TYR A 113 9.01 -4.23 -1.86
CA TYR A 113 7.99 -5.28 -2.10
C TYR A 113 7.19 -5.12 -3.38
N MET A 114 7.09 -3.93 -3.97
CA MET A 114 6.29 -3.71 -5.18
C MET A 114 6.73 -4.67 -6.30
N GLY A 115 5.77 -5.29 -6.97
CA GLY A 115 6.04 -6.22 -8.07
C GLY A 115 6.36 -7.66 -7.65
N LYS A 116 6.60 -7.95 -6.36
CA LYS A 116 6.78 -9.34 -5.88
C LYS A 116 5.57 -10.20 -6.23
N GLU A 117 5.81 -11.43 -6.68
CA GLU A 117 4.73 -12.37 -7.03
C GLU A 117 4.01 -12.89 -5.79
N VAL A 118 2.70 -13.04 -5.93
CA VAL A 118 1.75 -13.46 -4.90
C VAL A 118 0.59 -14.22 -5.56
N PRO A 119 -0.16 -15.08 -4.84
CA PRO A 119 -1.25 -15.87 -5.43
C PRO A 119 -2.32 -15.06 -6.17
N HIS A 120 -2.58 -13.83 -5.72
CA HIS A 120 -3.46 -12.85 -6.35
C HIS A 120 -3.00 -11.41 -5.98
N ASP A 121 -3.51 -10.36 -6.63
CA ASP A 121 -3.16 -8.96 -6.31
C ASP A 121 -3.19 -8.64 -4.80
N PHE A 122 -2.07 -8.15 -4.30
CA PHE A 122 -1.85 -7.81 -2.89
C PHE A 122 -1.65 -6.30 -2.75
N LYS A 123 -2.48 -5.64 -1.94
CA LYS A 123 -2.50 -4.19 -1.77
C LYS A 123 -2.02 -3.83 -0.37
N ILE A 124 -1.18 -2.80 -0.32
CA ILE A 124 -0.62 -2.29 0.93
C ILE A 124 -1.01 -0.83 1.08
N ALA A 125 -1.37 -0.43 2.30
CA ALA A 125 -1.59 0.96 2.62
C ALA A 125 -1.06 1.33 4.01
N THR A 126 -0.41 2.50 4.10
CA THR A 126 0.13 3.06 5.34
C THR A 126 -0.59 4.35 5.72
N ALA A 127 -0.79 4.58 7.01
CA ALA A 127 -1.43 5.78 7.54
C ALA A 127 -0.71 6.29 8.79
N GLY A 128 -0.48 7.61 8.85
CA GLY A 128 0.22 8.24 9.98
C GLY A 128 -0.62 8.39 11.24
N CYS A 129 -1.91 8.08 11.20
CA CYS A 129 -2.80 8.09 12.37
C CYS A 129 -4.08 7.29 12.09
N THR A 130 -4.88 7.09 13.14
CA THR A 130 -6.14 6.33 13.11
C THR A 130 -7.24 6.91 12.23
N ARG A 131 -7.11 8.15 11.74
CA ARG A 131 -8.00 8.67 10.69
C ARG A 131 -7.94 7.85 9.41
N GLY A 132 -6.80 7.21 9.14
CA GLY A 132 -6.67 6.25 8.06
C GLY A 132 -7.00 6.82 6.67
N CYS A 133 -6.47 8.00 6.31
CA CYS A 133 -6.78 8.67 5.03
C CYS A 133 -6.49 7.82 3.78
N THR A 134 -5.75 6.72 3.92
CA THR A 134 -5.45 5.75 2.87
C THR A 134 -6.31 4.50 2.90
N ASP A 135 -7.27 4.41 3.81
CA ASP A 135 -8.10 3.22 4.03
C ASP A 135 -7.25 1.96 4.34
N PRO A 136 -6.34 2.00 5.33
CA PRO A 136 -5.44 0.87 5.63
C PRO A 136 -6.20 -0.42 5.99
N LEU A 137 -7.36 -0.31 6.65
CA LEU A 137 -8.23 -1.44 6.95
C LEU A 137 -8.89 -2.06 5.70
N CYS A 138 -8.82 -1.40 4.55
CA CYS A 138 -9.33 -1.89 3.27
C CYS A 138 -8.23 -2.49 2.37
N ALA A 139 -6.98 -2.52 2.83
CA ALA A 139 -5.84 -3.12 2.15
C ALA A 139 -5.61 -4.57 2.62
N ASP A 140 -4.96 -5.39 1.78
CA ASP A 140 -4.59 -6.75 2.20
C ASP A 140 -3.58 -6.69 3.36
N PHE A 141 -2.71 -5.67 3.40
CA PHE A 141 -1.83 -5.33 4.52
C PHE A 141 -1.92 -3.83 4.83
N GLY A 142 -2.49 -3.49 5.98
CA GLY A 142 -2.66 -2.12 6.44
C GLY A 142 -1.73 -1.82 7.61
N VAL A 143 -1.05 -0.69 7.58
CA VAL A 143 -0.19 -0.24 8.69
C VAL A 143 -0.65 1.14 9.15
N ILE A 144 -0.85 1.31 10.44
CA ILE A 144 -1.24 2.59 11.05
C ILE A 144 -0.22 2.94 12.12
N CYS A 145 0.35 4.14 12.10
CA CYS A 145 1.17 4.61 13.22
C CYS A 145 0.34 4.65 14.49
N HIS A 146 0.80 3.94 15.51
CA HIS A 146 0.23 3.97 16.85
C HIS A 146 0.80 5.17 17.62
N ASP A 147 2.11 5.38 17.50
CA ASP A 147 2.85 6.55 17.97
C ASP A 147 4.00 6.87 17.00
N ASN A 148 5.03 7.59 17.44
CA ASN A 148 6.15 8.01 16.60
C ASN A 148 7.11 6.88 16.23
N SER A 149 7.02 5.74 16.91
CA SER A 149 7.99 4.63 16.80
C SER A 149 7.33 3.28 16.58
N THR A 150 6.03 3.16 16.84
CA THR A 150 5.31 1.89 16.75
C THR A 150 4.09 1.94 15.83
N PHE A 151 3.71 0.78 15.32
CA PHE A 151 2.69 0.61 14.29
C PHE A 151 1.69 -0.50 14.64
N ASP A 152 0.42 -0.28 14.33
CA ASP A 152 -0.59 -1.33 14.32
C ASP A 152 -0.69 -1.93 12.91
N ILE A 153 -0.58 -3.25 12.81
CA ILE A 153 -0.60 -4.02 11.56
C ILE A 153 -1.93 -4.75 11.45
N TYR A 154 -2.61 -4.56 10.33
CA TYR A 154 -3.89 -5.19 9.99
C TYR A 154 -3.74 -6.00 8.72
N ILE A 155 -4.41 -7.16 8.64
CA ILE A 155 -4.37 -8.01 7.43
C ILE A 155 -5.76 -8.47 6.98
N GLY A 156 -5.88 -8.76 5.68
CA GLY A 156 -7.08 -9.34 5.08
C GLY A 156 -8.16 -8.35 4.68
N GLY A 157 -7.85 -7.06 4.63
CA GLY A 157 -8.78 -6.05 4.13
C GLY A 157 -9.01 -6.15 2.62
N LYS A 158 -10.20 -5.73 2.18
CA LYS A 158 -10.57 -5.64 0.77
C LYS A 158 -11.60 -4.53 0.55
N GLY A 159 -11.15 -3.35 0.15
CA GLY A 159 -12.02 -2.19 -0.10
C GLY A 159 -12.90 -2.27 -1.36
N ALA A 160 -12.44 -2.94 -2.42
CA ALA A 160 -13.16 -2.99 -3.69
C ALA A 160 -14.03 -4.26 -3.87
N GLY A 161 -15.14 -4.13 -4.60
CA GLY A 161 -16.05 -5.22 -4.98
C GLY A 161 -17.37 -5.24 -4.20
N LYS A 162 -18.27 -6.18 -4.54
CA LYS A 162 -19.65 -6.23 -4.03
C LYS A 162 -19.79 -6.33 -2.50
N LYS A 163 -18.80 -6.92 -1.83
CA LYS A 163 -18.78 -7.12 -0.37
C LYS A 163 -17.42 -6.69 0.17
N PRO A 164 -17.23 -5.44 0.63
CA PRO A 164 -15.98 -5.02 1.25
C PRO A 164 -15.72 -5.81 2.55
N VAL A 165 -14.45 -5.94 2.91
CA VAL A 165 -14.00 -6.64 4.13
C VAL A 165 -13.00 -5.73 4.83
N HIS A 166 -13.16 -5.49 6.13
CA HIS A 166 -12.15 -4.79 6.91
C HIS A 166 -11.09 -5.78 7.39
N GLY A 167 -9.84 -5.35 7.35
CA GLY A 167 -8.70 -6.08 7.88
C GLY A 167 -8.82 -6.26 9.39
N ARG A 168 -8.24 -7.35 9.88
CA ARG A 168 -8.19 -7.69 11.30
C ARG A 168 -6.83 -7.28 11.85
N LEU A 169 -6.82 -6.73 13.06
CA LEU A 169 -5.59 -6.43 13.79
C LEU A 169 -4.80 -7.74 13.97
N LEU A 170 -3.54 -7.73 13.53
CA LEU A 170 -2.63 -8.85 13.66
C LEU A 170 -1.62 -8.59 14.78
N ILE A 171 -1.00 -7.40 14.78
CA ILE A 171 -0.01 -6.98 15.76
C ILE A 171 -0.29 -5.53 16.12
N SER A 172 -0.29 -5.22 17.41
CA SER A 172 -0.35 -3.84 17.90
C SER A 172 1.03 -3.40 18.40
N ARG A 173 1.35 -2.13 18.22
CA ARG A 173 2.61 -1.51 18.67
C ARG A 173 3.87 -2.24 18.18
N ALA A 174 3.85 -2.72 16.94
CA ALA A 174 5.01 -3.30 16.26
C ALA A 174 6.10 -2.23 16.07
N SER A 175 7.37 -2.61 16.25
CA SER A 175 8.49 -1.74 15.84
C SER A 175 8.56 -1.59 14.32
N HIS A 176 9.42 -0.69 13.84
CA HIS A 176 9.68 -0.55 12.40
C HIS A 176 10.10 -1.89 11.76
N ASP A 177 11.06 -2.58 12.35
CA ASP A 177 11.57 -3.86 11.82
C ASP A 177 10.51 -4.97 11.86
N ASP A 178 9.67 -4.97 12.91
CA ASP A 178 8.55 -5.90 13.03
C ASP A 178 7.56 -5.77 11.86
N VAL A 179 7.36 -4.57 11.31
CA VAL A 179 6.49 -4.37 10.12
C VAL A 179 7.02 -5.17 8.93
N PHE A 180 8.33 -5.11 8.68
CA PHE A 180 8.96 -5.84 7.57
C PHE A 180 8.96 -7.34 7.80
N THR A 181 9.35 -7.78 9.01
CA THR A 181 9.31 -9.19 9.39
C THR A 181 7.90 -9.77 9.27
N THR A 182 6.90 -9.01 9.70
CA THR A 182 5.49 -9.43 9.59
C THR A 182 5.04 -9.49 8.14
N LEU A 183 5.38 -8.50 7.32
CA LEU A 183 5.01 -8.49 5.90
C LEU A 183 5.65 -9.67 5.15
N ASP A 184 6.94 -9.94 5.36
CA ASP A 184 7.62 -11.10 4.77
C ASP A 184 6.93 -12.42 5.19
N PHE A 185 6.60 -12.57 6.48
CA PHE A 185 5.91 -13.75 7.00
C PHE A 185 4.49 -13.92 6.44
N VAL A 186 3.73 -12.82 6.32
CA VAL A 186 2.37 -12.82 5.75
C VAL A 186 2.41 -13.20 4.29
N LEU A 187 3.34 -12.64 3.51
CA LEU A 187 3.48 -12.96 2.08
C LEU A 187 3.87 -14.43 1.87
N GLU A 188 4.76 -14.96 2.70
CA GLU A 188 5.16 -16.37 2.61
C GLU A 188 3.99 -17.30 2.93
N ASN A 189 3.34 -17.11 4.08
CA ASN A 189 2.17 -17.92 4.43
C ASN A 189 1.03 -17.76 3.42
N TYR A 190 0.85 -16.58 2.84
CA TYR A 190 -0.14 -16.40 1.78
C TYR A 190 0.20 -17.24 0.54
N ARG A 191 1.47 -17.28 0.11
CA ARG A 191 1.91 -18.13 -1.01
C ARG A 191 1.69 -19.60 -0.72
N THR A 192 1.99 -20.06 0.50
CA THR A 192 1.86 -21.47 0.88
C THR A 192 0.41 -21.91 1.06
N LEU A 193 -0.42 -21.06 1.67
CA LEU A 193 -1.75 -21.46 2.12
C LEU A 193 -2.85 -21.15 1.11
N ALA A 194 -2.68 -20.20 0.19
CA ALA A 194 -3.71 -19.84 -0.77
C ALA A 194 -4.05 -21.00 -1.70
N GLN A 195 -5.35 -21.19 -1.97
CA GLN A 195 -5.83 -22.18 -2.92
C GLN A 195 -6.27 -21.51 -4.23
N GLY A 196 -5.69 -21.93 -5.36
CA GLY A 196 -6.01 -21.37 -6.67
C GLY A 196 -5.70 -19.87 -6.76
N LYS A 197 -6.73 -19.04 -7.00
CA LYS A 197 -6.62 -17.58 -7.14
C LYS A 197 -7.25 -16.85 -5.94
N GLU A 198 -7.16 -17.43 -4.75
CA GLU A 198 -7.66 -16.79 -3.52
C GLU A 198 -6.97 -15.45 -3.27
N ARG A 199 -7.75 -14.43 -2.94
CA ARG A 199 -7.27 -13.21 -2.26
C ARG A 199 -6.98 -13.53 -0.81
N LEU A 200 -6.06 -12.79 -0.18
CA LEU A 200 -5.67 -12.98 1.22
C LEU A 200 -6.87 -13.10 2.17
N HIS A 201 -7.88 -12.24 2.03
CA HIS A 201 -9.07 -12.29 2.90
C HIS A 201 -9.83 -13.63 2.85
N LYS A 202 -9.82 -14.34 1.70
CA LYS A 202 -10.45 -15.66 1.57
C LYS A 202 -9.59 -16.73 2.21
N THR A 203 -8.27 -16.66 2.03
CA THR A 203 -7.32 -17.55 2.67
C THR A 203 -7.47 -17.44 4.19
N ILE A 204 -7.45 -16.22 4.76
CA ILE A 204 -7.68 -15.98 6.20
C ILE A 204 -9.06 -16.50 6.65
N ALA A 205 -10.12 -16.28 5.88
CA ALA A 205 -11.45 -16.78 6.23
C ALA A 205 -11.52 -18.32 6.34
N ARG A 206 -10.65 -19.04 5.60
CA ARG A 206 -10.58 -20.50 5.62
C ARG A 206 -9.59 -21.02 6.67
N THR A 207 -8.44 -20.40 6.82
CA THR A 207 -7.33 -20.92 7.66
C THR A 207 -7.28 -20.33 9.06
N GLY A 208 -8.03 -19.27 9.33
CA GLY A 208 -7.82 -18.44 10.51
C GLY A 208 -6.70 -17.42 10.31
N LEU A 209 -6.48 -16.60 11.35
CA LEU A 209 -5.49 -15.52 11.37
C LEU A 209 -4.14 -16.02 11.91
N GLU A 210 -4.19 -17.06 12.75
CA GLU A 210 -3.09 -17.64 13.50
C GLU A 210 -1.90 -18.04 12.62
N PRO A 211 -2.08 -18.63 11.41
CA PRO A 211 -0.95 -18.96 10.54
C PRO A 211 -0.17 -17.74 10.02
N PHE A 212 -0.75 -16.54 10.11
CA PHE A 212 -0.13 -15.31 9.63
C PHE A 212 0.57 -14.53 10.75
N LEU A 213 0.52 -15.00 12.00
CA LEU A 213 1.16 -14.35 13.14
C LEU A 213 2.59 -14.90 13.33
N PRO A 214 3.65 -14.08 13.18
CA PRO A 214 5.02 -14.53 13.41
C PRO A 214 5.24 -14.88 14.88
N SER A 215 5.72 -16.08 15.17
CA SER A 215 5.96 -16.54 16.56
C SER A 215 6.98 -15.70 17.33
N ALA A 216 7.88 -15.02 16.61
CA ALA A 216 8.90 -14.14 17.18
C ALA A 216 8.34 -12.80 17.68
N ILE A 217 7.16 -12.39 17.22
CA ILE A 217 6.55 -11.11 17.59
C ILE A 217 5.38 -11.40 18.51
N LYS A 218 5.56 -11.10 19.80
CA LYS A 218 4.47 -11.18 20.75
C LYS A 218 3.50 -10.03 20.48
N PRO A 219 2.19 -10.28 20.31
CA PRO A 219 1.21 -9.21 20.37
C PRO A 219 1.44 -8.47 21.67
N ASN A 220 1.75 -7.19 21.61
CA ASN A 220 1.82 -6.38 22.81
C ASN A 220 0.37 -6.12 23.21
N GLU A 221 -0.21 -7.02 24.02
CA GLU A 221 -1.45 -6.72 24.70
C GLU A 221 -1.19 -5.46 25.51
N ALA A 222 -1.83 -4.36 25.11
CA ALA A 222 -1.82 -3.17 25.92
C ALA A 222 -2.41 -3.54 27.28
N ALA A 223 -1.56 -3.82 28.27
CA ALA A 223 -1.96 -3.69 29.65
C ALA A 223 -2.47 -2.25 29.75
N ALA A 224 -3.77 -2.08 29.96
CA ALA A 224 -4.30 -0.78 30.36
C ALA A 224 -3.50 -0.39 31.60
N ALA A 225 -2.57 0.55 31.45
CA ALA A 225 -1.85 1.08 32.58
C ALA A 225 -2.92 1.69 33.48
N VAL A 226 -3.18 1.03 34.61
CA VAL A 226 -4.07 1.57 35.62
C VAL A 226 -3.47 2.92 35.99
N ASP A 227 -4.24 3.99 35.80
CA ASP A 227 -3.82 5.33 36.17
C ASP A 227 -3.78 5.41 37.69
N THR A 228 -2.63 5.02 38.25
CA THR A 228 -2.39 5.01 39.69
C THR A 228 -2.50 6.41 40.26
N ALA A 229 -2.18 7.46 39.48
CA ALA A 229 -2.34 8.84 39.93
C ALA A 229 -3.82 9.22 40.07
N PHE A 230 -4.69 8.77 39.16
CA PHE A 230 -6.14 8.91 39.30
C PHE A 230 -6.68 8.11 40.50
N LEU A 231 -6.21 6.89 40.71
CA LEU A 231 -6.61 6.08 41.87
C LEU A 231 -6.11 6.68 43.20
N ASP A 232 -4.89 7.22 43.23
CA ASP A 232 -4.32 7.86 44.42
C ASP A 232 -5.07 9.15 44.76
N MET A 233 -5.50 9.93 43.76
CA MET A 233 -6.37 11.10 43.93
C MET A 233 -7.75 10.73 44.49
N LEU A 234 -8.33 9.59 44.10
CA LEU A 234 -9.61 9.14 44.64
C LEU A 234 -9.52 8.64 46.09
N ASN A 235 -8.33 8.24 46.54
CA ASN A 235 -8.08 7.69 47.86
C ASN A 235 -7.47 8.70 48.86
N SER A 236 -7.29 9.96 48.45
CA SER A 236 -6.85 11.10 49.29
C SER A 236 -8.03 11.97 49.72
#